data_AF-A0A2A4X626-F1
#
_entry.id   AF-A0A2A4X626-F1
#
_cell.length_a   1.000
_cell.length_b   1.000
_cell.length_c   1.000
_cell.angle_alpha   90.00
_cell.angle_beta   90.00
_cell.angle_gamma   90.00
#
_symmetry.space_group_name_H-M   'P 1'
#
loop_
_entity.id
_entity.type
_entity.pdbx_description
1 polymer ?
#
loop_
_entity_poly.entity_id
_entity_poly.type
_entity_poly.pdbx_seq_one_letter_code
_entity_poly.pdbx_strand_id
1 'polypeptide(L)' 'MLKGLGELPWVLFIIGAFIWGIIAIDGFNLVEYFFKHDWVVRAIYIVFGVSFVIEAARRFRHWKIFR' A
#
# COMPACT_ATOMS: atom_id res chain seq x y z
N MET A 1 -12.57 16.52 11.26
CA MET A 1 -11.83 15.28 11.60
C MET A 1 -12.61 14.07 11.11
N LEU A 2 -12.34 13.60 9.89
CA LEU A 2 -12.82 12.30 9.42
C LEU A 2 -11.91 11.22 10.02
N LYS A 3 -12.15 10.84 11.28
CA LYS A 3 -11.30 9.89 12.03
C LYS A 3 -11.13 8.52 11.34
N GLY A 4 -12.04 8.12 10.44
CA GLY A 4 -11.96 6.84 9.71
C GLY A 4 -11.17 6.86 8.39
N LEU A 5 -11.10 8.00 7.69
CA LEU A 5 -10.39 8.10 6.40
C LEU A 5 -8.89 8.36 6.57
N GLY A 6 -8.47 8.88 7.73
CA GLY A 6 -7.06 9.15 8.01
C GLY A 6 -6.19 7.90 8.21
N GLU A 7 -6.81 6.78 8.58
CA GLU A 7 -6.15 5.49 8.87
C GLU A 7 -6.08 4.59 7.62
N LEU A 8 -6.95 4.82 6.62
CA LEU A 8 -7.06 3.97 5.44
C LEU A 8 -5.74 3.83 4.64
N PRO A 9 -4.95 4.90 4.40
CA PRO A 9 -3.67 4.78 3.71
C PRO A 9 -2.67 3.91 4.47
N TRP A 10 -2.73 3.92 5.82
CA TRP A 10 -1.86 3.11 6.66
C TRP A 10 -2.20 1.62 6.56
N VAL A 11 -3.50 1.29 6.59
CA VAL A 11 -3.98 -0.09 6.41
C VAL A 11 -3.62 -0.61 5.02
N LEU A 12 -3.87 0.17 3.97
CA LEU A 12 -3.52 -0.19 2.60
C LEU A 12 -2.00 -0.33 2.41
N PHE A 13 -1.21 0.50 3.06
CA PHE A 13 0.24 0.39 3.07
C PHE A 13 0.72 -0.93 3.69
N ILE A 14 0.18 -1.32 4.85
CA ILE A 14 0.54 -2.60 5.49
C ILE A 14 0.17 -3.79 4.60
N ILE A 15 -1.04 -3.79 4.06
CA ILE A 15 -1.52 -4.88 3.19
C ILE A 15 -0.67 -4.96 1.92
N GLY A 16 -0.41 -3.82 1.27
CA GLY A 16 0.42 -3.75 0.07
C GLY A 16 1.86 -4.21 0.33
N ALA A 17 2.46 -3.80 1.45
CA ALA A 17 3.80 -4.22 1.85
C ALA A 17 3.87 -5.73 2.13
N PHE A 18 2.85 -6.30 2.77
CA PHE A 18 2.76 -7.74 3.00
C PHE A 18 2.67 -8.53 1.68
N ILE A 19 1.79 -8.09 0.76
CA ILE A 19 1.64 -8.71 -0.56
C ILE A 19 2.95 -8.64 -1.35
N TRP A 20 3.62 -7.48 -1.36
CA TRP A 20 4.93 -7.32 -1.99
C TRP A 20 6.01 -8.21 -1.33
N GLY A 21 5.97 -8.34 0.00
CA GLY A 21 6.89 -9.20 0.74
C GLY A 21 6.74 -10.67 0.37
N ILE A 22 5.50 -11.17 0.23
CA ILE A 22 5.24 -12.53 -0.25
C ILE A 22 5.83 -12.71 -1.65
N ILE A 23 5.46 -11.84 -2.59
CA ILE A 23 5.94 -11.89 -3.98
C ILE A 23 7.47 -11.90 -4.06
N ALA A 24 8.15 -11.15 -3.20
CA ALA A 24 9.61 -11.10 -3.16
C ALA A 24 10.24 -12.39 -2.62
N ILE A 25 9.56 -13.13 -1.74
CA ILE A 25 10.08 -14.34 -1.09
C ILE A 25 9.84 -15.60 -1.95
N ASP A 26 8.61 -15.78 -2.43
CA ASP A 26 8.18 -17.03 -3.08
C ASP A 26 7.68 -16.85 -4.52
N GLY A 27 7.63 -15.61 -5.03
CA GLY A 27 7.09 -15.29 -6.35
C GLY A 27 5.57 -15.43 -6.45
N PHE A 28 4.87 -15.71 -5.36
CA PHE A 28 3.43 -15.94 -5.35
C PHE A 28 2.66 -14.62 -5.30
N ASN A 29 1.89 -14.35 -6.35
CA ASN A 29 1.06 -13.17 -6.44
C ASN A 29 -0.38 -13.44 -5.97
N LEU A 30 -0.65 -13.12 -4.71
CA LEU A 30 -1.98 -13.28 -4.09
C LEU A 30 -3.08 -12.50 -4.85
N VAL A 31 -2.76 -11.30 -5.35
CA VAL A 31 -3.73 -10.45 -6.07
C VAL A 31 -4.10 -11.10 -7.40
N GLU A 32 -3.10 -11.59 -8.12
CA GLU A 32 -3.30 -12.32 -9.38
C GLU A 32 -4.05 -13.64 -9.16
N TYR A 33 -3.72 -14.36 -8.09
CA TYR A 33 -4.39 -15.61 -7.72
C TYR A 33 -5.91 -15.46 -7.54
N PHE A 34 -6.35 -14.39 -6.87
CA PHE A 34 -7.78 -14.15 -6.63
C PHE A 34 -8.50 -13.48 -7.80
N PHE A 35 -7.93 -12.44 -8.39
CA PHE A 35 -8.67 -11.60 -9.35
C PHE A 35 -8.54 -12.08 -10.80
N LYS A 36 -7.47 -12.81 -11.16
CA LYS A 36 -7.23 -13.41 -12.50
C LYS A 36 -7.45 -12.49 -13.72
N HIS A 37 -7.47 -11.18 -13.49
CA HIS A 37 -7.72 -10.15 -14.50
C HIS A 37 -6.62 -9.10 -14.41
N ASP A 38 -5.77 -9.03 -15.43
CA ASP A 38 -4.59 -8.17 -15.47
C ASP A 38 -4.89 -6.70 -15.14
N TRP A 39 -6.00 -6.17 -15.63
CA TRP A 39 -6.37 -4.77 -15.39
C TRP A 39 -6.77 -4.51 -13.93
N VAL A 40 -7.41 -5.48 -13.27
CA VAL A 40 -7.79 -5.40 -11.84
C VAL A 40 -6.55 -5.46 -10.97
N VAL A 41 -5.65 -6.41 -11.27
CA VAL A 41 -4.38 -6.59 -10.56
C VAL A 41 -3.56 -5.29 -10.61
N ARG A 42 -3.43 -4.68 -11.80
CA ARG A 42 -2.75 -3.39 -11.97
C ARG A 42 -3.40 -2.27 -11.16
N ALA A 43 -4.72 -2.17 -11.18
CA ALA A 43 -5.45 -1.15 -10.41
C ALA A 43 -5.20 -1.27 -8.90
N ILE A 44 -5.21 -2.49 -8.37
CA ILE A 44 -4.91 -2.76 -6.95
C ILE A 44 -3.48 -2.35 -6.59
N TYR A 45 -2.49 -2.68 -7.41
CA TYR A 45 -1.11 -2.26 -7.17
C TYR A 45 -0.91 -0.74 -7.24
N ILE A 46 -1.62 -0.04 -8.11
CA ILE A 46 -1.62 1.43 -8.14
C ILE A 46 -2.13 1.98 -6.81
N VAL A 47 -3.23 1.43 -6.27
CA VAL A 47 -3.79 1.87 -4.98
C VAL A 47 -2.79 1.63 -3.83
N PHE A 48 -2.11 0.49 -3.79
CA PHE A 48 -1.07 0.22 -2.80
C PHE A 48 0.13 1.16 -2.97
N GLY A 49 0.59 1.40 -4.20
CA GLY A 49 1.68 2.33 -4.49
C GLY A 49 1.37 3.77 -4.06
N VAL A 50 0.16 4.26 -4.35
CA VAL A 50 -0.28 5.60 -3.91
C VAL A 50 -0.34 5.67 -2.38
N SER A 51 -0.84 4.63 -1.72
CA SER A 51 -0.91 4.56 -0.26
C SER A 51 0.48 4.62 0.37
N PHE A 52 1.47 3.95 -0.24
CA PHE A 52 2.88 4.02 0.16
C PHE A 52 3.43 5.45 0.07
N VAL A 53 3.20 6.13 -1.06
CA VAL A 53 3.69 7.51 -1.26
C VAL A 53 3.07 8.48 -0.25
N ILE A 54 1.75 8.35 0.01
CA ILE A 54 1.05 9.20 0.99
C ILE A 54 1.62 9.00 2.39
N GLU A 55 1.81 7.75 2.83
CA GLU A 55 2.32 7.47 4.17
C GLU A 55 3.79 7.86 4.31
N ALA A 56 4.61 7.61 3.28
CA ALA A 56 5.99 8.09 3.25
C ALA A 56 6.04 9.61 3.37
N ALA A 57 5.23 10.35 2.60
CA ALA A 57 5.14 11.80 2.67
C ALA A 57 4.69 12.29 4.05
N ARG A 58 3.73 11.60 4.69
CA ARG A 58 3.27 11.91 6.06
C ARG A 58 4.41 11.76 7.07
N ARG A 59 5.16 10.66 7.01
CA ARG A 59 6.30 10.37 7.89
C ARG A 59 7.46 11.34 7.67
N PHE A 60 7.80 11.66 6.41
CA PHE A 60 8.83 12.65 6.08
C PHE A 60 8.47 14.06 6.59
N ARG A 61 7.20 14.47 6.48
CA ARG A 61 6.73 15.76 7.02
C ARG A 61 6.86 15.79 8.54
N HIS A 62 6.47 14.71 9.23
CA HIS A 62 6.64 14.59 10.68
C HIS A 62 8.13 14.72 11.05
N TRP A 63 9.02 14.01 10.37
CA TRP A 63 10.46 14.03 10.66
C TRP A 63 11.11 15.42 10.51
N LYS A 64 10.64 16.25 9.56
CA LYS A 64 11.10 17.64 9.39
C LYS A 64 10.64 18.60 10.49
N ILE A 65 9.59 18.27 11.26
CA ILE A 65 9.08 19.13 12.34
C ILE A 65 9.87 18.92 13.64
N PHE A 66 10.50 17.75 13.81
CA PHE A 66 11.29 17.39 15.00
C PHE A 66 12.80 17.61 14.84
N ARG A 67 13.23 18.30 13.77
CA ARG A 67 14.63 18.60 13.47
C ARG A 67 14.84 20.10 13.37
#